data_AF-E2NBJ7-F1
#
_entry.id   AF-E2NBJ7-F1
#
_cell.length_a   1.000
_cell.length_b   1.000
_cell.length_c   1.000
_cell.angle_alpha   90.00
_cell.angle_beta   90.00
_cell.angle_gamma   90.00
#
_symmetry.space_group_name_H-M   'P 1'
#
loop_
_entity.id
_entity.type
_entity.pdbx_description
1 polymer ?
#
loop_
_entity_poly.entity_id
_entity_poly.type
_entity_poly.pdbx_seq_one_letter_code
_entity_poly.pdbx_strand_id
1 'polypeptide(L)'
;TQNKFLEFDGSGNVFYIETEFKKDDIIKISGVKEEYADYWKNPTWFDLVKEDETLLHFRGRDGKYKLTLNKGMNAIMMEQLEKASSSSTQNATAMWVIGNDKIGFPSYAQNNINWNTDKAFNLVPLTDTKYELILLVGQNVNGVNFKFFGQKGWGLEWKGPGAYTAKEGGDYIKYASDGNFNANATWPSGKYMVMTVETSTSPNELWVKALDELPPYEMGE
;
A
#
# COMPACT_ATOMS: atom_id res chain seq x y z
N THR A 1 12.93 17.96 -0.06
CA THR A 1 11.48 18.06 -0.31
C THR A 1 11.24 18.87 -1.57
N GLN A 2 10.67 18.26 -2.61
CA GLN A 2 10.22 18.99 -3.82
C GLN A 2 8.69 19.01 -3.83
N ASN A 3 8.11 20.13 -4.27
CA ASN A 3 6.65 20.26 -4.40
C ASN A 3 6.22 19.75 -5.78
N LYS A 4 5.32 18.78 -5.82
CA LYS A 4 4.63 18.35 -7.03
C LYS A 4 3.20 18.86 -7.03
N PHE A 5 2.94 19.80 -7.93
CA PHE A 5 1.59 20.30 -8.19
C PHE A 5 0.96 19.46 -9.29
N LEU A 6 -0.15 18.81 -8.98
CA LEU A 6 -0.89 17.95 -9.89
C LEU A 6 -2.29 18.54 -10.08
N GLU A 7 -2.63 18.88 -11.32
CA GLU A 7 -3.95 19.40 -11.67
C GLU A 7 -4.75 18.32 -12.41
N PHE A 8 -5.97 18.08 -11.96
CA PHE A 8 -6.94 17.27 -12.67
C PHE A 8 -8.08 18.17 -13.15
N ASP A 9 -8.23 18.28 -14.47
CA ASP A 9 -9.32 19.00 -15.12
C ASP A 9 -10.24 18.02 -15.88
N GLY A 10 -11.51 18.41 -16.05
CA GLY A 10 -12.49 17.67 -16.84
C GLY A 10 -13.63 17.02 -16.06
N SER A 11 -14.58 16.45 -16.81
CA SER A 11 -15.85 15.90 -16.32
C SER A 11 -15.85 14.38 -16.10
N GLY A 12 -14.69 13.73 -16.24
CA GLY A 12 -14.53 12.30 -15.99
C GLY A 12 -14.68 11.91 -14.51
N ASN A 13 -14.79 10.59 -14.27
CA ASN A 13 -14.84 10.03 -12.91
C ASN A 13 -13.49 9.47 -12.43
N VAL A 14 -12.57 9.20 -13.35
CA VAL A 14 -11.26 8.64 -13.05
C VAL A 14 -10.22 9.45 -13.80
N PHE A 15 -9.28 10.01 -13.05
CA PHE A 15 -8.14 10.76 -13.57
C PHE A 15 -6.88 10.11 -13.06
N TYR A 16 -5.83 10.08 -13.88
CA TYR A 16 -4.55 9.57 -13.44
C TYR A 16 -3.40 10.33 -14.08
N ILE A 17 -2.28 10.37 -13.37
CA ILE A 17 -1.00 10.82 -13.91
C ILE A 17 0.04 9.72 -13.69
N GLU A 18 0.79 9.43 -14.75
CA GLU A 18 1.94 8.53 -14.71
C GLU A 18 3.20 9.38 -14.82
N THR A 19 3.98 9.43 -13.74
CA THR A 19 5.17 10.27 -13.69
C THR A 19 6.18 9.71 -12.70
N GLU A 20 7.37 10.29 -12.70
CA GLU A 20 8.40 9.99 -11.72
C GLU A 20 8.11 10.75 -10.42
N PHE A 21 8.10 10.03 -9.30
CA PHE A 21 8.09 10.60 -7.95
C PHE A 21 9.45 10.38 -7.31
N LYS A 22 9.88 11.37 -6.54
CA LYS A 22 11.08 11.34 -5.73
C LYS A 22 10.70 11.11 -4.28
N LYS A 23 11.56 10.42 -3.56
CA LYS A 23 11.39 10.22 -2.13
C LYS A 23 11.17 11.58 -1.44
N ASP A 24 10.22 11.62 -0.52
CA ASP A 24 9.83 12.81 0.25
C ASP A 24 9.25 13.96 -0.61
N ASP A 25 8.67 13.65 -1.78
CA ASP A 25 7.87 14.60 -2.53
C ASP A 25 6.62 15.01 -1.74
N ILE A 26 6.31 16.31 -1.77
CA ILE A 26 5.06 16.86 -1.25
C ILE A 26 4.13 17.09 -2.42
N ILE A 27 2.98 16.42 -2.40
CA ILE A 27 2.00 16.43 -3.47
C ILE A 27 0.87 17.37 -3.07
N LYS A 28 0.56 18.31 -3.98
CA LYS A 28 -0.64 19.13 -3.92
C LYS A 28 -1.52 18.79 -5.10
N ILE A 29 -2.76 18.38 -4.82
CA ILE A 29 -3.76 18.09 -5.86
C ILE A 29 -4.68 19.30 -6.01
N SER A 30 -4.66 19.94 -7.18
CA SER A 30 -5.56 21.04 -7.54
C SER A 30 -6.70 20.56 -8.46
N GLY A 31 -7.76 21.38 -8.58
CA GLY A 31 -8.94 21.07 -9.42
C GLY A 31 -10.07 20.28 -8.71
N VAL A 32 -9.91 19.94 -7.42
CA VAL A 32 -10.83 19.09 -6.63
C VAL A 32 -11.30 19.74 -5.32
N LYS A 33 -11.26 21.08 -5.24
CA LYS A 33 -11.17 21.82 -3.97
C LYS A 33 -12.28 21.54 -2.94
N GLU A 34 -13.55 21.41 -3.34
CA GLU A 34 -14.64 21.20 -2.37
C GLU A 34 -14.70 19.76 -1.84
N GLU A 35 -14.34 18.77 -2.66
CA GLU A 35 -14.44 17.34 -2.33
C GLU A 35 -13.13 16.76 -1.77
N TYR A 36 -12.04 17.54 -1.78
CA TYR A 36 -10.71 17.03 -1.43
C TYR A 36 -10.67 16.40 -0.03
N ALA A 37 -11.30 17.06 0.95
CA ALA A 37 -11.38 16.57 2.32
C ALA A 37 -12.06 15.20 2.42
N ASP A 38 -13.05 14.94 1.57
CA ASP A 38 -13.86 13.72 1.60
C ASP A 38 -13.18 12.52 0.95
N TYR A 39 -12.23 12.73 0.03
CA TYR A 39 -11.54 11.62 -0.61
C TYR A 39 -10.76 10.79 0.41
N TRP A 40 -10.87 9.47 0.34
CA TRP A 40 -9.98 8.56 1.04
C TRP A 40 -8.58 8.65 0.43
N LYS A 41 -7.57 8.98 1.25
CA LYS A 41 -6.17 9.00 0.81
C LYS A 41 -5.52 7.70 1.24
N ASN A 42 -4.89 7.00 0.31
CA ASN A 42 -4.32 5.69 0.61
C ASN A 42 -3.16 5.80 1.62
N PRO A 43 -3.31 5.29 2.86
CA PRO A 43 -2.31 5.45 3.90
C PRO A 43 -1.03 4.65 3.62
N THR A 44 -1.10 3.64 2.74
CA THR A 44 0.12 2.93 2.30
C THR A 44 1.04 3.87 1.53
N TRP A 45 0.50 4.84 0.79
CA TRP A 45 1.26 5.68 -0.14
C TRP A 45 1.50 7.10 0.35
N PHE A 46 0.64 7.60 1.23
CA PHE A 46 0.61 8.99 1.63
C PHE A 46 0.54 9.16 3.14
N ASP A 47 1.37 10.06 3.66
CA ASP A 47 1.15 10.66 4.97
C ASP A 47 0.44 12.01 4.79
N LEU A 48 -0.43 12.34 5.74
CA LEU A 48 -0.97 13.69 5.84
C LEU A 48 0.12 14.62 6.40
N VAL A 49 0.28 15.78 5.79
CA VAL A 49 1.19 16.82 6.29
C VAL A 49 0.52 17.52 7.46
N LYS A 50 1.17 17.54 8.63
CA LYS A 50 0.60 18.01 9.91
C LYS A 50 -0.01 19.42 9.86
N GLU A 51 0.60 20.31 9.10
CA GLU A 51 0.21 21.73 9.03
C GLU A 51 -0.76 22.05 7.88
N ASP A 52 -0.91 21.13 6.92
CA ASP A 52 -1.76 21.31 5.75
C ASP A 52 -2.22 19.95 5.21
N GLU A 53 -3.39 19.48 5.65
CA GLU A 53 -3.98 18.22 5.22
C GLU A 53 -4.36 18.21 3.72
N THR A 54 -4.30 19.36 3.03
CA THR A 54 -4.44 19.43 1.57
C THR A 54 -3.18 18.96 0.82
N LEU A 55 -2.10 18.74 1.56
CA LEU A 55 -0.84 18.20 1.07
C LEU A 55 -0.67 16.74 1.49
N LEU A 56 -0.10 15.96 0.59
CA LEU A 56 0.26 14.57 0.84
C LEU A 56 1.77 14.41 0.75
N HIS A 57 2.38 13.82 1.77
CA HIS A 57 3.76 13.38 1.70
C HIS A 57 3.83 12.00 1.06
N PHE A 58 4.61 11.88 -0.02
CA PHE A 58 4.82 10.62 -0.72
C PHE A 58 5.81 9.71 0.04
N ARG A 59 5.35 8.51 0.41
CA ARG A 59 6.10 7.57 1.25
C ARG A 59 7.14 6.73 0.50
N GLY A 60 7.02 6.61 -0.82
CA GLY A 60 7.84 5.68 -1.61
C GLY A 60 9.24 6.19 -1.92
N ARG A 61 10.10 5.27 -2.37
CA ARG A 61 11.40 5.59 -2.97
C ARG A 61 11.23 6.25 -4.35
N ASP A 62 12.31 6.79 -4.89
CA ASP A 62 12.37 7.26 -6.27
C ASP A 62 11.86 6.21 -7.26
N GLY A 63 11.03 6.61 -8.23
CA GLY A 63 10.53 5.69 -9.24
C GLY A 63 9.37 6.24 -10.06
N LYS A 64 8.86 5.43 -10.98
CA LYS A 64 7.67 5.75 -11.78
C LYS A 64 6.41 5.17 -11.14
N TYR A 65 5.42 6.03 -10.95
CA TYR A 65 4.16 5.68 -10.30
C TYR A 65 2.98 6.27 -11.06
N LYS A 66 1.82 5.65 -10.82
CA LYS A 66 0.53 6.12 -11.29
C LYS A 66 -0.28 6.63 -10.09
N LEU A 67 -0.46 7.94 -9.98
CA LEU A 67 -1.41 8.53 -9.04
C LEU A 67 -2.78 8.56 -9.71
N THR A 68 -3.80 8.06 -9.03
CA THR A 68 -5.18 8.00 -9.53
C THR A 68 -6.13 8.70 -8.57
N LEU A 69 -6.87 9.69 -9.07
CA LEU A 69 -8.06 10.23 -8.44
C LEU A 69 -9.29 9.51 -9.02
N ASN A 70 -10.04 8.79 -8.19
CA ASN A 70 -11.26 8.11 -8.59
C ASN A 70 -12.45 8.67 -7.80
N LYS A 71 -13.24 9.51 -8.45
CA LYS A 71 -14.44 10.14 -7.89
C LYS A 71 -15.54 9.12 -7.57
N GLY A 72 -15.70 8.10 -8.41
CA GLY A 72 -16.68 7.03 -8.17
C GLY A 72 -16.36 6.16 -6.96
N MET A 73 -15.08 6.07 -6.59
CA MET A 73 -14.63 5.40 -5.36
C MET A 73 -14.40 6.37 -4.19
N ASN A 74 -14.55 7.68 -4.42
CA ASN A 74 -14.17 8.73 -3.48
C ASN A 74 -12.75 8.49 -2.90
N ALA A 75 -11.76 8.26 -3.78
CA ALA A 75 -10.43 7.83 -3.35
C ALA A 75 -9.28 8.41 -4.20
N ILE A 76 -8.16 8.68 -3.53
CA ILE A 76 -6.85 8.97 -4.12
C ILE A 76 -5.93 7.77 -3.84
N MET A 77 -5.47 7.13 -4.91
CA MET A 77 -4.69 5.89 -4.88
C MET A 77 -3.39 6.05 -5.66
N MET A 78 -2.45 5.14 -5.40
CA MET A 78 -1.20 5.06 -6.16
C MET A 78 -0.84 3.61 -6.46
N GLU A 79 -0.16 3.41 -7.58
CA GLU A 79 0.37 2.14 -8.04
C GLU A 79 1.81 2.35 -8.55
N GLN A 80 2.72 1.42 -8.25
CA GLN A 80 4.06 1.42 -8.83
C GLN A 80 3.98 0.89 -10.26
N LEU A 81 4.59 1.59 -11.22
CA LEU A 81 4.58 1.18 -12.63
C LEU A 81 5.74 0.25 -13.00
N GLU A 82 6.74 0.13 -12.13
CA GLU A 82 7.82 -0.84 -12.33
C GLU A 82 7.28 -2.26 -12.24
N LYS A 83 7.64 -3.06 -13.25
CA LYS A 83 7.38 -4.51 -13.23
C LYS A 83 8.40 -5.19 -12.32
N ALA A 84 8.06 -6.39 -11.85
CA ALA A 84 9.02 -7.28 -11.23
C ALA A 84 10.21 -7.47 -12.18
N SER A 85 11.41 -7.10 -11.74
CA SER A 85 12.64 -7.29 -12.53
C SER A 85 13.38 -8.59 -12.19
N SER A 86 12.99 -9.28 -11.12
CA SER A 86 13.63 -10.49 -10.64
C SER A 86 12.88 -11.74 -11.08
N SER A 87 13.64 -12.79 -11.43
CA SER A 87 13.11 -14.14 -11.63
C SER A 87 12.85 -14.87 -10.32
N SER A 88 13.25 -14.28 -9.19
CA SER A 88 13.05 -14.81 -7.85
C SER A 88 12.44 -13.74 -6.93
N THR A 89 11.88 -14.18 -5.82
CA THR A 89 11.32 -13.27 -4.82
C THR A 89 12.40 -12.47 -4.10
N GLN A 90 13.65 -12.95 -4.09
CA GLN A 90 14.78 -12.18 -3.61
C GLN A 90 15.06 -11.04 -4.59
N ASN A 91 15.14 -9.81 -4.08
CA ASN A 91 15.37 -8.59 -4.86
C ASN A 91 14.28 -8.28 -5.91
N ALA A 92 13.05 -8.76 -5.71
CA ALA A 92 11.92 -8.26 -6.50
C ALA A 92 11.82 -6.73 -6.32
N THR A 93 11.52 -6.00 -7.39
CA THR A 93 11.40 -4.53 -7.40
C THR A 93 10.03 -4.01 -7.02
N ALA A 94 9.06 -4.91 -6.89
CA ALA A 94 7.69 -4.62 -6.51
C ALA A 94 7.17 -5.77 -5.65
N MET A 95 6.23 -5.45 -4.77
CA MET A 95 5.49 -6.43 -3.99
C MET A 95 4.01 -6.10 -4.06
N TRP A 96 3.20 -7.12 -4.35
CA TRP A 96 1.78 -7.02 -4.66
C TRP A 96 0.98 -7.88 -3.69
N VAL A 97 -0.19 -7.40 -3.32
CA VAL A 97 -1.16 -8.14 -2.53
C VAL A 97 -2.19 -8.75 -3.45
N ILE A 98 -2.37 -10.06 -3.34
CA ILE A 98 -3.54 -10.76 -3.89
C ILE A 98 -4.17 -11.54 -2.74
N GLY A 99 -5.47 -11.35 -2.52
CA GLY A 99 -6.19 -11.96 -1.40
C GLY A 99 -7.67 -12.11 -1.66
N ASN A 100 -8.40 -12.54 -0.63
CA ASN A 100 -9.83 -12.83 -0.72
C ASN A 100 -10.72 -11.58 -0.84
N ASP A 101 -12.03 -11.77 -0.66
CA ASP A 101 -13.06 -10.72 -0.69
C ASP A 101 -13.05 -9.80 0.53
N LYS A 102 -12.17 -10.02 1.51
CA LYS A 102 -12.07 -9.26 2.76
C LYS A 102 -10.90 -8.27 2.79
N ILE A 103 -10.27 -8.03 1.65
CA ILE A 103 -9.18 -7.05 1.51
C ILE A 103 -9.36 -6.22 0.24
N GLY A 104 -9.20 -4.90 0.34
CA GLY A 104 -9.35 -3.98 -0.79
C GLY A 104 -9.21 -2.50 -0.43
N PHE A 105 -8.95 -1.68 -1.44
CA PHE A 105 -8.86 -0.22 -1.32
C PHE A 105 -9.91 0.48 -2.19
N PRO A 106 -10.54 1.58 -1.72
CA PRO A 106 -10.41 2.18 -0.38
C PRO A 106 -11.12 1.35 0.70
N SER A 107 -11.90 0.35 0.31
CA SER A 107 -12.55 -0.58 1.22
C SER A 107 -12.76 -1.93 0.56
N TYR A 108 -12.66 -3.01 1.33
CA TYR A 108 -13.03 -4.36 0.86
C TYR A 108 -14.53 -4.45 0.50
N ALA A 109 -15.40 -3.67 1.17
CA ALA A 109 -16.84 -3.70 0.90
C ALA A 109 -17.18 -3.13 -0.49
N GLN A 110 -16.45 -2.11 -0.92
CA GLN A 110 -16.65 -1.44 -2.20
C GLN A 110 -15.81 -2.07 -3.32
N ASN A 111 -14.55 -2.42 -3.04
CA ASN A 111 -13.59 -2.86 -4.04
C ASN A 111 -12.60 -3.89 -3.47
N ASN A 112 -13.11 -5.05 -3.06
CA ASN A 112 -12.26 -6.18 -2.71
C ASN A 112 -11.53 -6.80 -3.90
N ILE A 113 -10.39 -7.45 -3.61
CA ILE A 113 -9.60 -8.21 -4.59
C ILE A 113 -10.33 -9.49 -5.00
N ASN A 114 -10.78 -10.31 -4.03
CA ASN A 114 -11.43 -11.61 -4.27
C ASN A 114 -10.69 -12.50 -5.29
N TRP A 115 -9.38 -12.60 -5.11
CA TRP A 115 -8.46 -13.34 -5.97
C TRP A 115 -8.45 -12.90 -7.44
N ASN A 116 -9.03 -11.74 -7.76
CA ASN A 116 -8.93 -11.09 -9.05
C ASN A 116 -7.63 -10.27 -9.12
N THR A 117 -6.67 -10.74 -9.91
CA THR A 117 -5.36 -10.11 -10.05
C THR A 117 -5.40 -8.71 -10.64
N ASP A 118 -6.44 -8.36 -11.40
CA ASP A 118 -6.61 -7.01 -11.95
C ASP A 118 -6.84 -5.97 -10.85
N LYS A 119 -7.33 -6.42 -9.69
CA LYS A 119 -7.57 -5.61 -8.49
C LYS A 119 -6.44 -5.67 -7.46
N ALA A 120 -5.38 -6.43 -7.74
CA ALA A 120 -4.20 -6.47 -6.87
C ALA A 120 -3.60 -5.07 -6.73
N PHE A 121 -3.02 -4.78 -5.57
CA PHE A 121 -2.38 -3.50 -5.29
C PHE A 121 -0.97 -3.71 -4.72
N ASN A 122 -0.12 -2.70 -4.90
CA ASN A 122 1.26 -2.72 -4.42
C ASN A 122 1.37 -2.34 -2.95
N LEU A 123 2.38 -2.92 -2.30
CA LEU A 123 3.04 -2.30 -1.14
C LEU A 123 3.84 -1.08 -1.61
N VAL A 124 3.96 -0.06 -0.75
CA VAL A 124 4.88 1.05 -1.03
C VAL A 124 6.33 0.54 -0.92
N PRO A 125 7.18 0.73 -1.94
CA PRO A 125 8.60 0.44 -1.81
C PRO A 125 9.29 1.60 -1.06
N LEU A 126 9.84 1.33 0.12
CA LEU A 126 10.57 2.31 0.94
C LEU A 126 12.06 2.36 0.57
N THR A 127 12.62 1.20 0.20
CA THR A 127 13.96 1.03 -0.35
C THR A 127 13.91 -0.07 -1.42
N ASP A 128 15.03 -0.44 -2.01
CA ASP A 128 15.08 -1.54 -2.99
C ASP A 128 14.70 -2.91 -2.39
N THR A 129 14.74 -3.04 -1.06
CA THR A 129 14.48 -4.30 -0.36
C THR A 129 13.43 -4.18 0.75
N LYS A 130 12.96 -2.97 1.07
CA LYS A 130 11.92 -2.74 2.08
C LYS A 130 10.62 -2.28 1.47
N TYR A 131 9.54 -2.95 1.86
CA TYR A 131 8.18 -2.72 1.38
C TYR A 131 7.23 -2.58 2.55
N GLU A 132 6.19 -1.76 2.41
CA GLU A 132 5.19 -1.60 3.47
C GLU A 132 3.76 -1.61 2.97
N LEU A 133 2.88 -2.18 3.79
CA LEU A 133 1.43 -2.16 3.63
C LEU A 133 0.79 -1.55 4.85
N ILE A 134 -0.16 -0.63 4.66
CA ILE A 134 -0.97 -0.07 5.74
C ILE A 134 -2.45 -0.34 5.45
N LEU A 135 -3.12 -1.03 6.38
CA LEU A 135 -4.53 -1.41 6.29
C LEU A 135 -5.29 -0.96 7.54
N LEU A 136 -6.38 -0.23 7.38
CA LEU A 136 -7.34 0.04 8.46
C LEU A 136 -8.29 -1.15 8.63
N VAL A 137 -8.29 -1.75 9.81
CA VAL A 137 -9.15 -2.91 10.14
C VAL A 137 -10.60 -2.45 10.26
N GLY A 138 -11.50 -3.16 9.57
CA GLY A 138 -12.92 -2.81 9.44
C GLY A 138 -13.23 -1.99 8.19
N GLN A 139 -12.24 -1.37 7.55
CA GLN A 139 -12.40 -0.61 6.30
C GLN A 139 -11.67 -1.27 5.13
N ASN A 140 -10.34 -1.37 5.18
CA ASN A 140 -9.52 -1.94 4.09
C ASN A 140 -9.44 -3.46 4.20
N VAL A 141 -9.49 -3.99 5.43
CA VAL A 141 -9.39 -5.42 5.71
C VAL A 141 -10.38 -5.83 6.80
N ASN A 142 -11.06 -6.97 6.63
CA ASN A 142 -11.94 -7.57 7.65
C ASN A 142 -11.81 -9.10 7.64
N GLY A 143 -10.56 -9.55 7.78
CA GLY A 143 -10.16 -10.95 7.67
C GLY A 143 -8.84 -11.05 6.92
N VAL A 144 -7.83 -11.64 7.57
CA VAL A 144 -6.51 -11.84 6.96
C VAL A 144 -6.55 -13.12 6.15
N ASN A 145 -6.57 -12.98 4.83
CA ASN A 145 -6.35 -14.08 3.89
C ASN A 145 -5.85 -13.49 2.56
N PHE A 146 -4.55 -13.31 2.48
CA PHE A 146 -3.87 -12.76 1.31
C PHE A 146 -2.43 -13.25 1.26
N LYS A 147 -1.76 -12.97 0.15
CA LYS A 147 -0.39 -13.36 -0.14
C LYS A 147 0.38 -12.20 -0.75
N PHE A 148 1.70 -12.32 -0.75
CA PHE A 148 2.58 -11.41 -1.47
C PHE A 148 3.14 -12.04 -2.75
N PHE A 149 3.14 -11.23 -3.81
CA PHE A 149 3.61 -11.59 -5.16
C PHE A 149 4.53 -10.51 -5.71
N GLY A 150 5.56 -10.88 -6.47
CA GLY A 150 6.48 -9.92 -7.07
C GLY A 150 5.86 -9.14 -8.24
N GLN A 151 4.69 -9.57 -8.72
CA GLN A 151 4.01 -9.04 -9.90
C GLN A 151 2.49 -8.92 -9.71
N LYS A 152 1.85 -8.05 -10.50
CA LYS A 152 0.39 -7.93 -10.62
C LYS A 152 -0.18 -9.12 -11.38
N GLY A 153 -0.23 -10.28 -10.73
CA GLY A 153 -0.63 -11.53 -11.36
C GLY A 153 -0.11 -12.75 -10.64
N TRP A 154 -0.53 -13.93 -11.11
CA TRP A 154 0.00 -15.20 -10.63
C TRP A 154 1.44 -15.41 -11.08
N GLY A 155 2.25 -16.11 -10.28
CA GLY A 155 3.64 -16.42 -10.60
C GLY A 155 4.56 -16.24 -9.40
N LEU A 156 5.40 -15.21 -9.44
CA LEU A 156 6.46 -14.93 -8.47
C LEU A 156 5.89 -14.72 -7.05
N GLU A 157 5.75 -15.80 -6.29
CA GLU A 157 5.06 -15.84 -5.00
C GLU A 157 6.06 -16.11 -3.87
N TRP A 158 5.99 -15.34 -2.80
CA TRP A 158 6.70 -15.66 -1.56
C TRP A 158 5.94 -16.77 -0.82
N LYS A 159 6.27 -18.03 -1.14
CA LYS A 159 5.68 -19.23 -0.52
C LYS A 159 6.70 -20.22 0.03
N GLY A 160 6.26 -21.14 0.90
CA GLY A 160 7.05 -22.23 1.46
C GLY A 160 7.63 -21.98 2.87
N PRO A 161 8.07 -23.04 3.58
CA PRO A 161 8.69 -22.92 4.90
C PRO A 161 9.90 -21.98 4.87
N GLY A 162 9.97 -21.04 5.81
CA GLY A 162 11.08 -20.08 5.86
C GLY A 162 11.00 -18.96 4.81
N ALA A 163 9.84 -18.68 4.22
CA ALA A 163 9.69 -17.48 3.40
C ALA A 163 9.80 -16.19 4.24
N TYR A 164 9.30 -16.22 5.48
CA TYR A 164 9.32 -15.09 6.40
C TYR A 164 9.79 -15.48 7.80
N THR A 165 10.48 -14.56 8.46
CA THR A 165 10.72 -14.55 9.91
C THR A 165 10.02 -13.33 10.49
N ALA A 166 9.03 -13.55 11.36
CA ALA A 166 8.40 -12.46 12.10
C ALA A 166 9.39 -11.90 13.13
N LYS A 167 9.73 -10.62 13.01
CA LYS A 167 10.59 -9.89 13.94
C LYS A 167 9.79 -9.18 15.02
N GLU A 168 8.55 -8.81 14.71
CA GLU A 168 7.58 -8.18 15.61
C GLU A 168 6.17 -8.50 15.14
N GLY A 169 5.21 -8.61 16.07
CA GLY A 169 3.80 -8.79 15.74
C GLY A 169 3.43 -10.15 15.14
N GLY A 170 4.26 -11.17 15.36
CA GLY A 170 3.96 -12.55 14.94
C GLY A 170 2.64 -13.10 15.48
N ASP A 171 2.15 -12.56 16.61
CA ASP A 171 0.85 -12.95 17.17
C ASP A 171 -0.35 -12.55 16.29
N TYR A 172 -0.19 -11.57 15.40
CA TYR A 172 -1.26 -11.12 14.50
C TYR A 172 -1.42 -12.02 13.27
N ILE A 173 -0.35 -12.66 12.81
CA ILE A 173 -0.31 -13.35 11.52
C ILE A 173 0.28 -14.74 11.65
N LYS A 174 -0.37 -15.71 11.03
CA LYS A 174 0.22 -17.01 10.76
C LYS A 174 0.44 -17.11 9.27
N TYR A 175 1.61 -17.56 8.89
CA TYR A 175 1.95 -17.77 7.50
C TYR A 175 1.88 -19.27 7.20
N ALA A 176 1.00 -19.64 6.28
CA ALA A 176 0.74 -21.02 5.90
C ALA A 176 1.73 -21.48 4.82
N SER A 177 1.94 -22.80 4.74
CA SER A 177 2.87 -23.41 3.76
C SER A 177 2.49 -23.13 2.31
N ASP A 178 1.23 -22.82 2.05
CA ASP A 178 0.69 -22.48 0.75
C ASP A 178 0.93 -21.01 0.35
N GLY A 179 1.60 -20.20 1.19
CA GLY A 179 1.89 -18.79 0.95
C GLY A 179 0.90 -17.81 1.59
N ASN A 180 -0.24 -18.29 2.12
CA ASN A 180 -1.26 -17.42 2.71
C ASN A 180 -0.82 -16.87 4.06
N PHE A 181 -0.91 -15.55 4.21
CA PHE A 181 -1.10 -14.93 5.51
C PHE A 181 -2.53 -15.19 5.95
N ASN A 182 -2.68 -15.74 7.15
CA ASN A 182 -3.93 -15.90 7.84
C ASN A 182 -3.84 -15.17 9.19
N ALA A 183 -4.99 -14.87 9.79
CA ALA A 183 -5.02 -14.34 11.15
C ALA A 183 -4.52 -15.41 12.14
N ASN A 184 -3.58 -15.03 13.00
CA ASN A 184 -3.20 -15.85 14.16
C ASN A 184 -3.98 -15.40 15.42
N ALA A 185 -4.26 -14.10 15.52
CA ALA A 185 -5.21 -13.51 16.44
C ALA A 185 -6.14 -12.56 15.69
N THR A 186 -7.27 -12.21 16.29
CA THR A 186 -8.19 -11.20 15.75
C THR A 186 -7.47 -9.87 15.62
N TRP A 187 -7.45 -9.32 14.40
CA TRP A 187 -6.94 -7.96 14.18
C TRP A 187 -7.89 -6.95 14.83
N PRO A 188 -7.37 -6.00 15.62
CA PRO A 188 -8.21 -5.04 16.36
C PRO A 188 -8.89 -4.05 15.40
N SER A 189 -10.23 -4.04 15.41
CA SER A 189 -11.03 -3.12 14.60
C SER A 189 -10.68 -1.66 14.89
N GLY A 190 -10.64 -0.83 13.85
CA GLY A 190 -10.33 0.60 13.96
C GLY A 190 -8.84 0.94 14.09
N LYS A 191 -7.95 -0.06 14.23
CA LYS A 191 -6.50 0.17 14.21
C LYS A 191 -5.93 0.06 12.79
N TYR A 192 -4.84 0.78 12.55
CA TYR A 192 -4.00 0.61 11.38
C TYR A 192 -3.02 -0.53 11.60
N MET A 193 -3.09 -1.55 10.75
CA MET A 193 -2.13 -2.63 10.70
C MET A 193 -1.06 -2.27 9.68
N VAL A 194 0.15 -2.01 10.18
CA VAL A 194 1.34 -1.68 9.39
C VAL A 194 2.19 -2.93 9.26
N MET A 195 2.34 -3.43 8.04
CA MET A 195 3.17 -4.60 7.73
C MET A 195 4.38 -4.17 6.91
N THR A 196 5.58 -4.33 7.47
CA THR A 196 6.84 -4.02 6.78
C THR A 196 7.56 -5.32 6.44
N VAL A 197 7.99 -5.48 5.20
CA VAL A 197 8.75 -6.64 4.70
C VAL A 197 10.14 -6.19 4.26
N GLU A 198 11.18 -6.89 4.70
CA GLU A 198 12.57 -6.74 4.25
C GLU A 198 13.01 -7.99 3.50
N THR A 199 13.43 -7.80 2.24
CA THR A 199 13.77 -8.87 1.30
C THR A 199 15.26 -9.00 1.01
N SER A 200 16.14 -8.38 1.80
CA SER A 200 17.60 -8.57 1.71
C SER A 200 18.10 -9.81 2.47
N THR A 201 17.23 -10.42 3.27
CA THR A 201 17.52 -11.62 4.08
C THR A 201 16.79 -12.84 3.53
N SER A 202 17.24 -14.02 3.95
CA SER A 202 16.56 -15.29 3.68
C SER A 202 16.58 -16.14 4.96
N PRO A 203 15.44 -16.37 5.63
CA PRO A 203 14.09 -15.87 5.33
C PRO A 203 13.96 -14.35 5.27
N ASN A 204 12.96 -13.82 4.55
CA ASN A 204 12.63 -12.38 4.56
C ASN A 204 12.20 -11.97 5.98
N GLU A 205 12.48 -10.75 6.40
CA GLU A 205 12.05 -10.27 7.71
C GLU A 205 10.70 -9.55 7.63
N LEU A 206 9.83 -9.76 8.61
CA LEU A 206 8.47 -9.21 8.65
C LEU A 206 8.17 -8.59 10.01
N TRP A 207 7.70 -7.35 10.01
CA TRP A 207 7.18 -6.66 11.19
C TRP A 207 5.70 -6.37 11.00
N VAL A 208 4.89 -6.58 12.03
CA VAL A 208 3.48 -6.22 12.04
C VAL A 208 3.18 -5.38 13.27
N LYS A 209 2.67 -4.17 13.07
CA LYS A 209 2.31 -3.24 14.15
C LYS A 209 0.84 -2.85 14.04
N ALA A 210 0.21 -2.66 15.20
CA ALA A 210 -1.14 -2.13 15.30
C ALA A 210 -1.08 -0.73 15.91
N LEU A 211 -1.50 0.28 15.16
CA LEU A 211 -1.46 1.69 15.58
C LEU A 211 -2.89 2.22 15.74
N ASP A 212 -3.13 3.07 16.74
CA ASP A 212 -4.40 3.80 16.89
C ASP A 212 -4.58 4.87 15.83
N GLU A 213 -3.48 5.54 15.50
CA GLU A 213 -3.39 6.60 14.50
C GLU A 213 -2.10 6.46 13.69
N LEU A 214 -2.10 7.00 12.48
CA LEU A 214 -0.89 7.12 11.69
C LEU A 214 -0.20 8.44 12.04
N PRO A 215 1.11 8.44 12.34
CA PRO A 215 1.81 9.67 12.63
C PRO A 215 1.77 10.58 11.39
N PRO A 216 1.42 11.87 11.53
CA PRO A 216 1.48 12.79 10.40
C PRO A 216 2.94 13.04 10.01
N TYR A 217 3.16 13.48 8.77
CA TYR A 217 4.47 13.93 8.32
C TYR A 217 4.72 15.36 8.80
N GLU A 218 5.87 15.56 9.45
CA GLU A 218 6.39 16.87 9.81
C GLU A 218 7.42 17.29 8.77
N MET A 219 7.16 18.39 8.05
CA MET A 219 8.16 18.95 7.15
C MET A 219 9.35 19.40 7.98
N GLY A 220 10.54 18.86 7.69
CA GLY A 220 11.78 19.37 8.29
C GLY A 220 11.98 20.84 7.95
N GLU A 221 12.55 21.61 8.88
CA GLU A 221 12.96 23.01 8.69
C GLU A 221 13.93 23.19 7.51
#